data_AF-A0A960NWM0-F1
#
_entry.id   AF-A0A960NWM0-F1
#
_cell.length_a   1.000
_cell.length_b   1.000
_cell.length_c   1.000
_cell.angle_alpha   90.00
_cell.angle_beta   90.00
_cell.angle_gamma   90.00
#
_symmetry.space_group_name_H-M   'P 1'
#
loop_
_entity.id
_entity.type
_entity.pdbx_description
1 polymer ?
#
loop_
_entity_poly.entity_id
_entity_poly.type
_entity_poly.pdbx_seq_one_letter_code
_entity_poly.pdbx_strand_id
1 'polypeptide(L)'
;MTLVVDDALLLDVLAGVADPELQQAADRGEVHTTGCWYYRLSRALHSEPMVGALSRRLVALAPDRRERLMSGRSIFPPRSA
;
A
#
# COMPACT_ATOMS: atom_id res chain seq x y z
N MET A 1 13.26 -14.30 5.12
CA MET A 1 12.05 -14.80 5.82
C MET A 1 10.86 -14.15 5.15
N THR A 2 9.77 -14.86 4.86
CA THR A 2 8.66 -14.29 4.06
C THR A 2 7.54 -13.78 4.97
N LEU A 3 7.17 -12.51 4.84
CA LEU A 3 6.11 -11.87 5.63
C LEU A 3 4.88 -11.64 4.75
N VAL A 4 3.75 -12.25 5.12
CA VAL A 4 2.45 -11.98 4.48
C VAL A 4 1.74 -10.91 5.28
N VAL A 5 1.43 -9.78 4.65
CA VAL A 5 0.77 -8.64 5.30
C VAL A 5 -0.62 -8.39 4.71
N ASP A 6 -1.50 -7.82 5.54
CA ASP A 6 -2.78 -7.31 5.07
C ASP A 6 -2.63 -5.96 4.35
N ASP A 7 -3.74 -5.46 3.79
CA ASP A 7 -3.75 -4.21 3.04
C ASP A 7 -3.46 -2.97 3.91
N ALA A 8 -3.75 -3.02 5.21
CA ALA A 8 -3.53 -1.89 6.10
C ALA A 8 -2.03 -1.73 6.38
N LEU A 9 -1.34 -2.84 6.66
CA LEU A 9 0.11 -2.87 6.81
C LEU A 9 0.83 -2.55 5.49
N LEU A 10 0.32 -3.06 4.37
CA LEU A 10 0.84 -2.69 3.06
C LEU A 10 0.69 -1.19 2.79
N LEU A 11 -0.44 -0.60 3.14
CA LEU A 11 -0.67 0.84 3.01
C LEU A 11 0.38 1.63 3.83
N ASP A 12 0.69 1.17 5.03
CA ASP A 12 1.68 1.83 5.89
C ASP A 12 3.10 1.75 5.29
N VAL A 13 3.47 0.61 4.69
CA VAL A 13 4.73 0.45 3.94
C VAL A 13 4.78 1.42 2.77
N LEU A 14 3.74 1.46 1.93
CA LEU A 14 3.71 2.32 0.75
C LEU A 14 3.67 3.82 1.11
N ALA A 15 3.07 4.17 2.26
CA ALA A 15 3.06 5.54 2.76
C ALA A 15 4.35 5.93 3.51
N GLY A 16 5.29 5.00 3.72
CA GLY A 16 6.54 5.23 4.44
C GLY A 16 6.34 5.51 5.93
N VAL A 17 5.31 4.89 6.54
CA VAL A 17 4.94 5.04 7.94
C VAL A 17 4.90 3.72 8.69
N ALA A 18 5.29 2.63 8.03
CA ALA A 18 5.42 1.32 8.64
C ALA A 18 6.45 1.35 9.78
N ASP A 19 6.26 0.43 10.73
CA ASP A 19 7.28 0.13 11.74
C ASP A 19 8.63 -0.23 11.06
N PRO A 20 9.79 0.15 11.65
CA PRO A 20 11.09 -0.08 11.04
C PRO A 20 11.38 -1.54 10.65
N GLU A 21 10.89 -2.52 11.41
CA GLU A 21 11.12 -3.94 11.08
C GLU A 21 10.38 -4.31 9.79
N LEU A 22 9.12 -3.87 9.67
CA LEU A 22 8.30 -4.08 8.49
C LEU A 22 8.85 -3.31 7.27
N GLN A 23 9.32 -2.08 7.47
CA GLN A 23 9.94 -1.30 6.41
C GLN A 23 11.21 -1.98 5.88
N GLN A 24 12.07 -2.50 6.75
CA GLN A 24 13.26 -3.25 6.34
C GLN A 24 12.93 -4.54 5.60
N ALA A 25 11.88 -5.27 6.00
CA ALA A 25 11.41 -6.44 5.26
C ALA A 25 10.92 -6.04 3.86
N ALA A 26 10.23 -4.91 3.73
CA ALA A 26 9.80 -4.39 2.43
C ALA A 26 11.00 -4.01 1.55
N ASP A 27 12.00 -3.33 2.10
CA ASP A 27 13.23 -2.93 1.39
C ASP A 27 14.03 -4.17 0.92
N ARG A 28 13.92 -5.30 1.62
CA ARG A 28 14.50 -6.60 1.24
C ARG A 28 13.65 -7.40 0.25
N GLY A 29 12.47 -6.93 -0.13
CA GLY A 29 11.55 -7.66 -1.01
C GLY A 29 10.88 -8.87 -0.35
N GLU A 30 10.79 -8.89 0.99
CA GLU A 30 10.29 -10.01 1.79
C GLU A 30 8.79 -9.89 2.13
N VAL A 31 8.14 -8.80 1.71
CA VAL A 31 6.72 -8.50 1.99
C VAL A 31 5.84 -8.95 0.83
N HIS A 32 4.89 -9.82 1.14
CA HIS A 32 3.89 -10.33 0.21
C HIS A 32 2.49 -9.96 0.66
N THR A 33 1.59 -9.86 -0.30
CA THR A 33 0.21 -9.41 -0.08
C THR A 33 -0.74 -10.39 -0.75
N THR A 34 -1.97 -10.47 -0.24
CA THR A 34 -3.04 -11.12 -1.00
C THR A 34 -3.38 -10.22 -2.19
N GLY A 35 -3.23 -10.70 -3.42
CA GLY A 35 -3.16 -9.88 -4.65
C GLY A 35 -4.39 -9.01 -5.00
N CYS A 36 -5.38 -8.89 -4.13
CA CYS A 36 -6.54 -8.00 -4.28
C CYS A 36 -6.26 -6.55 -3.85
N TRP A 37 -5.12 -6.27 -3.21
CA TRP A 37 -4.78 -4.93 -2.69
C TRP A 37 -4.78 -3.85 -3.79
N TYR A 38 -4.23 -4.14 -4.98
CA TYR A 38 -4.13 -3.17 -6.06
C TYR A 38 -5.51 -2.72 -6.56
N TYR A 39 -6.44 -3.67 -6.68
CA TYR A 39 -7.82 -3.37 -7.05
C TYR A 39 -8.51 -2.51 -5.98
N ARG A 40 -8.36 -2.87 -4.70
CA ARG A 40 -8.96 -2.14 -3.58
C ARG A 40 -8.37 -0.73 -3.45
N LEU A 41 -7.05 -0.58 -3.62
CA LEU A 41 -6.38 0.70 -3.61
C LEU A 41 -6.80 1.56 -4.81
N SER A 42 -6.79 1.00 -6.03
CA SER A 42 -7.21 1.73 -7.22
C SER A 42 -8.65 2.24 -7.09
N ARG A 43 -9.55 1.42 -6.56
CA ARG A 43 -10.92 1.87 -6.25
C ARG A 43 -10.97 2.95 -5.19
N ALA A 44 -10.21 2.81 -4.11
CA ALA A 44 -10.16 3.83 -3.08
C ALA A 44 -9.63 5.18 -3.61
N LEU A 45 -8.70 5.16 -4.58
CA LEU A 45 -8.14 6.37 -5.17
C LEU A 45 -9.01 7.03 -6.26
N HIS A 46 -9.87 6.26 -6.94
CA HIS A 46 -10.59 6.73 -8.15
C HIS A 46 -12.12 6.66 -8.05
N SER A 47 -12.70 6.13 -6.98
CA SER A 47 -14.15 6.00 -6.83
C SER A 47 -14.69 6.92 -5.73
N GLU A 48 -15.54 7.87 -6.11
CA GLU A 48 -16.51 8.48 -5.19
C GLU A 48 -17.80 7.63 -5.16
N PRO A 49 -18.40 7.33 -4.00
CA PRO A 49 -17.94 7.68 -2.65
C PRO A 49 -16.86 6.71 -2.13
N MET A 50 -15.82 7.28 -1.51
CA MET A 50 -14.73 6.58 -0.85
C MET A 50 -15.20 5.86 0.43
N VAL A 51 -15.89 4.74 0.28
CA VAL A 51 -16.42 3.95 1.42
C VAL A 51 -15.47 2.79 1.72
N GLY A 52 -14.83 2.80 2.90
CA GLY A 52 -13.98 1.70 3.36
C GLY A 52 -12.84 2.12 4.30
N ALA A 53 -12.24 1.17 5.01
CA ALA A 53 -11.13 1.41 5.93
C ALA A 53 -9.88 1.97 5.22
N LEU A 54 -9.56 1.45 4.03
CA LEU A 54 -8.48 1.94 3.17
C LEU A 54 -8.71 3.38 2.70
N SER A 55 -9.92 3.68 2.20
CA SER A 55 -10.25 5.01 1.69
C SER A 55 -10.16 6.08 2.79
N ARG A 56 -10.65 5.79 4.00
CA ARG A 56 -10.52 6.71 5.14
C ARG A 56 -9.05 6.96 5.53
N ARG A 57 -8.21 5.92 5.55
CA ARG A 57 -6.77 6.09 5.84
C ARG A 57 -6.07 6.90 4.76
N LEU A 58 -6.41 6.71 3.50
CA LEU A 58 -5.85 7.49 2.38
C LEU A 58 -6.18 8.98 2.47
N VAL A 59 -7.43 9.32 2.82
CA VAL A 59 -7.82 10.74 3.04
C VAL A 59 -7.06 11.34 4.23
N ALA A 60 -6.84 10.56 5.28
CA ALA A 60 -6.14 11.00 6.49
C ALA A 60 -4.61 11.15 6.31
N LEU A 61 -4.03 10.61 5.24
CA LEU A 61 -2.60 10.78 4.96
C LEU A 61 -2.28 12.24 4.62
N ALA A 62 -1.12 12.71 5.08
CA ALA A 62 -0.57 13.98 4.65
C ALA A 62 -0.32 13.99 3.12
N PRO A 63 -0.41 15.16 2.45
CA PRO A 63 -0.33 15.25 0.99
C PRO A 63 0.94 14.62 0.39
N ASP A 64 2.10 14.82 1.04
CA ASP A 64 3.40 14.25 0.68
C ASP A 64 3.39 12.71 0.70
N ARG A 65 2.73 12.11 1.70
CA ARG A 65 2.61 10.65 1.81
C ARG A 65 1.66 10.08 0.76
N ARG A 66 0.60 10.81 0.41
CA ARG A 66 -0.28 10.45 -0.71
C ARG A 66 0.45 10.48 -2.03
N GLU A 67 1.26 11.51 -2.28
CA GLU A 67 2.07 11.60 -3.49
C GLU A 67 3.08 10.45 -3.59
N ARG A 68 3.72 10.11 -2.46
CA ARG A 68 4.64 8.97 -2.36
C ARG A 68 3.95 7.65 -2.71
N LEU A 69 2.74 7.42 -2.20
CA LEU A 69 1.90 6.27 -2.53
C LEU A 69 1.56 6.21 -4.04
N MET A 70 1.24 7.36 -4.65
CA MET A 70 0.93 7.45 -6.09
C MET A 70 2.16 7.16 -6.96
N SER A 71 3.34 7.62 -6.53
CA SER A 71 4.61 7.35 -7.22
C SER A 71 5.12 5.91 -7.01
N GLY A 72 4.77 5.28 -5.88
CA GLY A 72 5.13 3.91 -5.52
C GLY A 72 4.53 2.82 -6.42
N ARG A 73 3.61 3.16 -7.33
CA ARG A 73 3.10 2.25 -8.38
C ARG A 73 4.20 1.68 -9.28
N SER A 74 5.36 2.31 -9.34
CA SER A 74 6.52 1.85 -10.11
C SER A 74 7.29 0.68 -9.47
N ILE A 75 7.05 0.35 -8.20
CA ILE A 75 7.94 -0.54 -7.42
C ILE A 75 7.45 -1.99 -7.40
N PHE A 76 6.16 -2.24 -7.69
CA PHE A 76 5.63 -3.60 -7.82
C PHE A 76 5.42 -3.94 -9.29
N PRO A 77 6.14 -4.94 -9.84
CA PRO A 77 5.94 -5.34 -11.21
C PRO A 77 4.48 -5.79 -11.41
N PRO A 78 3.87 -5.51 -12.59
CA PRO A 78 2.59 -6.11 -12.94
C PRO A 78 2.76 -7.62 -12.86
N ARG A 79 1.76 -8.31 -12.27
CA ARG A 79 1.73 -9.78 -12.17
C ARG A 79 2.28 -10.39 -13.46
N SER A 80 3.40 -11.11 -13.37
CA SER A 80 3.72 -12.13 -14.37
C SER A 80 2.52 -13.09 -14.42
N ALA A 81 2.05 -13.33 -15.64
CA ALA A 81 0.91 -14.17 -15.98
C ALA A 81 0.97 -15.56 -15.33
#